data_AF-A0A1H0UUI1-F1
#
_entry.id   AF-A0A1H0UUI1-F1
#
_cell.length_a   1.000
_cell.length_b   1.000
_cell.length_c   1.000
_cell.angle_alpha   90.00
_cell.angle_beta   90.00
_cell.angle_gamma   90.00
#
_symmetry.space_group_name_H-M   'P 1'
#
loop_
_entity.id
_entity.type
_entity.pdbx_description
1 polymer ?
#
loop_
_entity_poly.entity_id
_entity_poly.type
_entity_poly.pdbx_seq_one_letter_code
_entity_poly.pdbx_strand_id
1 'polypeptide(L)'
;MNTSETTIIVPFGDGVAGDSGFIRAEIDASKHADSNGNLPSEFAPGTEVFFWLHYNAAEIKINCVAATDGGDIQRIGEVTRIKEQQITFADTEPVELSYWPKSDPTVTKWYGRTSALTLNGKQLAATSAPCLADISYPIRAAQYKHRLVSGVSLSAGDKFYTAAIIDYEEV
;
A
#
# COMPACT_ATOMS: atom_id res chain seq x y z
N MET A 1 -3.18 -21.30 33.12
CA MET A 1 -2.92 -19.84 33.07
C MET A 1 -3.43 -19.38 31.72
N ASN A 2 -4.49 -18.57 31.70
CA ASN A 2 -5.05 -18.06 30.45
C ASN A 2 -4.22 -16.83 30.05
N THR A 3 -3.36 -16.99 29.05
CA THR A 3 -2.75 -15.86 28.34
C THR A 3 -3.87 -15.08 27.65
N SER A 4 -4.22 -13.94 28.22
CA SER A 4 -5.18 -13.02 27.60
C SER A 4 -4.41 -12.17 26.61
N GLU A 5 -4.68 -12.35 25.32
CA GLU A 5 -4.07 -11.55 24.25
C GLU A 5 -4.74 -10.18 24.24
N THR A 6 -3.92 -9.13 24.36
CA THR A 6 -4.36 -7.73 24.29
C THR A 6 -3.75 -7.12 23.04
N THR A 7 -4.53 -6.32 22.30
CA THR A 7 -4.19 -5.97 20.92
C THR A 7 -4.37 -4.48 20.61
N ILE A 8 -3.57 -4.01 19.65
CA ILE A 8 -3.57 -2.65 19.11
C ILE A 8 -4.04 -2.74 17.65
N ILE A 9 -5.04 -1.94 17.29
CA ILE A 9 -5.52 -1.81 15.92
C ILE A 9 -4.86 -0.61 15.28
N VAL A 10 -4.20 -0.83 14.14
CA VAL A 10 -3.50 0.20 13.39
C VAL A 10 -4.21 0.42 12.05
N PRO A 11 -5.14 1.39 11.95
CA PRO A 11 -5.72 1.73 10.66
C PRO A 11 -4.65 2.35 9.76
N PHE A 12 -4.51 1.77 8.57
CA PHE A 12 -3.83 2.39 7.43
C PHE A 12 -4.89 2.67 6.38
N GLY A 13 -4.90 3.90 5.86
CA GLY A 13 -6.03 4.43 5.11
C GLY A 13 -6.38 3.63 3.86
N ASP A 14 -7.67 3.34 3.71
CA ASP A 14 -8.35 3.46 2.43
C ASP A 14 -8.14 4.90 1.94
N GLY A 15 -7.67 5.07 0.70
CA GLY A 15 -7.10 6.32 0.19
C GLY A 15 -7.88 7.58 0.54
N VAL A 16 -7.17 8.68 0.78
CA VAL A 16 -7.80 10.00 0.92
C VAL A 16 -8.47 10.32 -0.42
N ALA A 17 -9.79 10.22 -0.47
CA ALA A 17 -10.58 10.72 -1.59
C ALA A 17 -10.54 12.25 -1.57
N GLY A 18 -9.46 12.81 -2.11
CA GLY A 18 -9.34 14.22 -2.45
C GLY A 18 -8.93 14.31 -3.92
N ASP A 19 -9.51 15.25 -4.65
CA ASP A 19 -9.43 15.40 -6.12
C ASP A 19 -8.02 15.71 -6.68
N SER A 20 -6.97 15.62 -5.85
CA SER A 20 -5.60 15.89 -6.24
C SER A 20 -4.63 15.15 -5.32
N GLY A 21 -3.84 14.23 -5.90
CA GLY A 21 -2.78 13.50 -5.23
C GLY A 21 -3.11 12.04 -4.86
N PHE A 22 -2.56 11.09 -5.60
CA PHE A 22 -2.59 9.68 -5.22
C PHE A 22 -1.62 9.42 -4.05
N ILE A 23 -2.16 9.05 -2.88
CA ILE A 23 -1.40 8.54 -1.73
C ILE A 23 -2.04 7.25 -1.24
N ARG A 24 -1.23 6.22 -1.01
CA ARG A 24 -1.68 4.93 -0.49
C ARG A 24 -0.70 4.36 0.51
N ALA A 25 -1.21 3.95 1.68
CA ALA A 25 -0.45 3.31 2.74
C ALA A 25 -0.94 1.88 2.94
N GLU A 26 -0.02 0.92 3.03
CA GLU A 26 -0.36 -0.49 3.20
C GLU A 26 0.62 -1.19 4.15
N ILE A 27 0.12 -2.14 4.94
CA ILE A 27 0.96 -3.02 5.76
C ILE A 27 1.88 -3.81 4.84
N ASP A 28 3.14 -3.92 5.25
CA ASP A 28 4.12 -4.69 4.49
C ASP A 28 3.93 -6.18 4.71
N ALA A 29 3.19 -6.82 3.80
CA ALA A 29 2.94 -8.25 3.82
C ALA A 29 4.23 -9.09 3.88
N SER A 30 5.35 -8.61 3.31
CA SER A 30 6.63 -9.32 3.41
C SER A 30 7.19 -9.42 4.83
N LYS A 31 6.65 -8.64 5.77
CA LYS A 31 7.05 -8.59 7.18
C LYS A 31 5.98 -9.15 8.12
N HIS A 32 4.72 -9.13 7.71
CA HIS A 32 3.58 -9.39 8.61
C HIS A 32 2.64 -10.48 8.14
N ALA A 33 2.68 -10.89 6.87
CA ALA A 33 1.79 -11.91 6.40
C ALA A 33 2.14 -13.28 7.01
N ASP A 34 1.12 -14.07 7.32
CA ASP A 34 1.29 -15.47 7.68
C ASP A 34 1.78 -16.30 6.47
N SER A 35 1.98 -17.60 6.67
CA SER A 35 2.39 -18.51 5.59
C SER A 35 1.38 -18.61 4.43
N ASN A 36 0.14 -18.14 4.63
CA ASN A 36 -0.92 -18.13 3.64
C ASN A 36 -1.07 -16.77 2.95
N GLY A 37 -0.26 -15.77 3.32
CA GLY A 37 -0.34 -14.42 2.77
C GLY A 37 -1.35 -13.51 3.47
N ASN A 38 -1.99 -13.94 4.57
CA ASN A 38 -2.97 -13.13 5.29
C ASN A 38 -2.27 -12.13 6.20
N LEU A 39 -2.73 -10.88 6.15
CA LEU A 39 -2.28 -9.84 7.05
C LEU A 39 -3.03 -9.91 8.39
N PRO A 40 -2.36 -9.66 9.52
CA PRO A 40 -3.03 -9.50 10.80
C PRO A 40 -3.90 -8.24 10.79
N SER A 41 -5.07 -8.31 11.41
CA SER A 41 -5.96 -7.15 11.62
C SER A 41 -5.62 -6.35 12.89
N GLU A 42 -4.75 -6.89 13.74
CA GLU A 42 -4.36 -6.31 15.02
C GLU A 42 -2.95 -6.78 15.42
N PHE A 43 -2.26 -5.99 16.25
CA PHE A 43 -0.87 -6.23 16.66
C PHE A 43 -0.75 -6.22 18.18
N ALA A 44 0.11 -7.08 18.74
CA ALA A 44 0.37 -7.06 20.18
C ALA A 44 1.17 -5.80 20.59
N PRO A 45 0.99 -5.26 21.81
CA PRO A 45 1.81 -4.19 22.35
C PRO A 45 3.31 -4.44 22.21
N GLY A 46 4.06 -3.40 21.83
CA GLY A 46 5.51 -3.49 21.61
C GLY A 46 5.94 -4.13 20.28
N THR A 47 4.99 -4.62 19.47
CA THR A 47 5.30 -5.12 18.11
C THR A 47 5.72 -3.97 17.20
N GLU A 48 6.74 -4.20 16.38
CA GLU A 48 7.12 -3.25 15.31
C GLU A 48 6.26 -3.51 14.07
N VAL A 49 5.43 -2.54 13.69
CA VAL A 49 4.56 -2.62 12.51
C VAL A 49 5.29 -1.98 11.33
N PHE A 50 5.39 -2.69 10.22
CA PHE A 50 6.04 -2.23 9.00
C PHE A 50 4.97 -1.96 7.96
N PHE A 51 5.02 -0.80 7.36
CA PHE A 51 4.12 -0.39 6.31
C PHE A 51 4.90 0.38 5.25
N TRP A 52 4.31 0.55 4.09
CA TRP A 52 4.90 1.36 3.03
C TRP A 52 3.90 2.40 2.56
N LEU A 53 4.44 3.52 2.09
CA LEU A 53 3.72 4.66 1.55
C LEU A 53 4.07 4.80 0.07
N HIS A 54 3.08 4.68 -0.79
CA HIS A 54 3.20 4.84 -2.23
C HIS A 54 2.43 6.09 -2.67
N TYR A 55 3.10 6.96 -3.43
CA TYR A 55 2.56 8.23 -3.89
C TYR A 55 3.26 8.65 -5.18
N ASN A 56 2.65 9.59 -5.91
CA ASN A 56 3.31 10.22 -7.06
C ASN A 56 4.26 11.32 -6.59
N ALA A 57 5.57 11.04 -6.56
CA ALA A 57 6.57 12.00 -6.13
C ALA A 57 6.71 13.23 -7.04
N ALA A 58 6.11 13.22 -8.24
CA ALA A 58 6.04 14.40 -9.10
C ALA A 58 4.95 15.40 -8.70
N GLU A 59 3.92 14.94 -7.98
CA GLU A 59 2.75 15.74 -7.58
C GLU A 59 2.66 15.93 -6.08
N ILE A 60 3.37 15.12 -5.29
CA ILE A 60 3.21 15.06 -3.84
C ILE A 60 4.56 15.06 -3.16
N LYS A 61 4.69 15.93 -2.15
CA LYS A 61 5.80 15.93 -1.21
C LYS A 61 5.31 15.58 0.20
N ILE A 62 5.94 14.58 0.81
CA ILE A 62 5.65 14.17 2.19
C ILE A 62 6.45 15.06 3.14
N ASN A 63 5.74 15.80 3.98
CA ASN A 63 6.32 16.69 4.98
C ASN A 63 6.68 15.94 6.25
N CYS A 64 5.75 15.12 6.75
CA CYS A 64 5.91 14.38 7.99
C CYS A 64 5.08 13.09 7.99
N VAL A 65 5.55 12.07 8.72
CA VAL A 65 4.76 10.90 9.09
C VAL A 65 4.91 10.67 10.59
N ALA A 66 3.82 10.72 11.34
CA ALA A 66 3.82 10.68 12.81
C ALA A 66 2.76 9.71 13.36
N ALA A 67 3.00 9.16 14.54
CA ALA A 67 2.01 8.36 15.25
C ALA A 67 1.01 9.25 16.00
N THR A 68 -0.26 8.84 16.09
CA THR A 68 -1.26 9.53 16.93
C THR A 68 -1.07 9.32 18.43
N ASP A 69 -0.45 8.20 18.82
CA ASP A 69 -0.04 7.94 20.19
C ASP A 69 1.42 8.37 20.38
N GLY A 70 1.93 8.38 21.61
CA GLY A 70 3.35 8.67 21.89
C GLY A 70 4.35 7.64 21.31
N GLY A 71 3.92 6.88 20.30
CA GLY A 71 4.71 5.95 19.52
C GLY A 71 5.63 6.71 18.55
N ASP A 72 6.41 5.94 17.79
CA ASP A 72 7.38 6.51 16.87
C ASP A 72 7.24 5.89 15.49
N ILE A 73 7.28 6.73 14.45
CA ILE A 73 7.29 6.29 13.06
C ILE A 73 8.61 6.71 12.42
N GLN A 74 9.39 5.71 12.03
CA GLN A 74 10.70 5.90 11.42
C GLN A 74 10.67 5.49 9.96
N ARG A 75 11.17 6.35 9.08
CA ARG A 75 11.44 5.95 7.70
C ARG A 75 12.65 5.02 7.67
N ILE A 76 12.49 3.84 7.07
CA ILE A 76 13.53 2.81 6.98
C ILE A 76 14.26 2.87 5.64
N GLY A 77 13.58 3.27 4.57
CA GLY A 77 14.19 3.39 3.25
C GLY A 77 13.15 3.34 2.14
N GLU A 78 13.60 2.91 0.96
CA GLU A 78 12.73 2.64 -0.19
C GLU A 78 12.63 1.14 -0.43
N VAL A 79 11.46 0.70 -0.86
CA VAL A 79 11.19 -0.68 -1.25
C VAL A 79 10.57 -0.73 -2.63
N THR A 80 10.81 -1.83 -3.34
CA THR A 80 10.07 -2.19 -4.56
C THR A 80 9.07 -3.29 -4.21
N ARG A 81 7.82 -3.15 -4.63
CA ARG A 81 6.77 -4.18 -4.50
C ARG A 81 6.23 -4.51 -5.87
N ILE A 82 5.97 -5.78 -6.11
CA ILE A 82 5.33 -6.22 -7.35
C ILE A 82 3.83 -6.20 -7.13
N LYS A 83 3.09 -5.55 -8.04
CA LYS A 83 1.63 -5.54 -8.05
C LYS A 83 1.15 -6.30 -9.27
N GLU A 84 0.17 -7.15 -9.04
CA GLU A 84 -0.50 -7.93 -10.06
C GLU A 84 -1.91 -7.38 -10.22
N GLN A 85 -2.35 -7.24 -11.46
CA GLN A 85 -3.68 -6.73 -11.78
C GLN A 85 -4.17 -7.42 -13.05
N GLN A 86 -5.43 -7.84 -13.04
CA GLN A 86 -6.11 -8.21 -14.27
C GLN A 86 -6.72 -6.94 -14.89
N ILE A 87 -6.42 -6.68 -16.16
CA ILE A 87 -6.88 -5.51 -16.90
C ILE A 87 -7.73 -5.95 -18.07
N THR A 88 -8.93 -5.37 -18.16
CA THR A 88 -9.84 -5.54 -19.29
C THR A 88 -9.81 -4.28 -20.13
N PHE A 89 -9.40 -4.41 -21.39
CA PHE A 89 -9.52 -3.36 -22.40
C PHE A 89 -10.76 -3.65 -23.23
N ALA A 90 -11.85 -2.91 -22.99
CA ALA A 90 -13.09 -3.05 -23.76
C ALA A 90 -12.97 -2.37 -25.14
N ASP A 91 -12.26 -1.25 -25.18
CA ASP A 91 -11.92 -0.45 -26.36
C ASP A 91 -10.46 0.03 -26.23
N THR A 92 -10.08 1.02 -27.04
CA THR A 92 -8.74 1.61 -27.04
C THR A 92 -8.54 2.68 -25.97
N GLU A 93 -9.56 2.98 -25.16
CA GLU A 93 -9.41 3.94 -24.07
C GLU A 93 -8.45 3.38 -23.01
N PRO A 94 -7.61 4.24 -22.40
CA PRO A 94 -6.73 3.81 -21.34
C PRO A 94 -7.49 3.32 -20.11
N VAL A 95 -6.94 2.30 -19.45
CA VAL A 95 -7.40 1.79 -18.16
C VAL A 95 -6.42 2.26 -17.09
N GLU A 96 -6.96 2.70 -15.96
CA GLU A 96 -6.15 3.14 -14.83
C GLU A 96 -5.62 1.97 -14.00
N LEU A 97 -4.30 1.96 -13.76
CA LEU A 97 -3.66 1.04 -12.84
C LEU A 97 -3.99 1.37 -11.39
N SER A 98 -3.96 0.38 -10.50
CA SER A 98 -4.24 0.60 -9.07
C SER A 98 -3.14 1.41 -8.35
N TYR A 99 -1.92 1.44 -8.90
CA TYR A 99 -0.75 2.12 -8.34
C TYR A 99 0.07 2.78 -9.47
N TRP A 100 0.93 3.73 -9.13
CA TRP A 100 1.91 4.30 -10.06
C TRP A 100 3.04 3.30 -10.32
N PRO A 101 3.18 2.80 -11.56
CA PRO A 101 4.25 1.88 -11.90
C PRO A 101 5.60 2.60 -11.92
N LYS A 102 6.64 1.92 -11.43
CA LYS A 102 8.04 2.33 -11.51
C LYS A 102 8.62 2.11 -12.92
N SER A 103 8.08 1.15 -13.66
CA SER A 103 8.49 0.78 -15.01
C SER A 103 7.34 0.11 -15.74
N ASP A 104 7.49 -0.12 -17.04
CA ASP A 104 6.47 -0.77 -17.87
C ASP A 104 5.97 -2.10 -17.27
N PRO A 105 4.65 -2.35 -17.30
CA PRO A 105 4.10 -3.63 -16.89
C PRO A 105 4.56 -4.77 -17.78
N THR A 106 4.83 -5.90 -17.17
CA THR A 106 5.02 -7.17 -17.87
C THR A 106 3.70 -7.91 -17.93
N VAL A 107 3.28 -8.29 -19.15
CA VAL A 107 2.12 -9.18 -19.30
C VAL A 107 2.53 -10.58 -18.90
N THR A 108 1.89 -11.14 -17.87
CA THR A 108 2.12 -12.52 -17.45
C THR A 108 1.25 -13.49 -18.25
N LYS A 109 0.06 -13.05 -18.67
CA LYS A 109 -0.86 -13.84 -19.47
C LYS A 109 -1.86 -12.99 -20.24
N TRP A 110 -2.10 -13.34 -21.50
CA TRP A 110 -3.20 -12.83 -22.30
C TRP A 110 -4.37 -13.83 -22.30
N TYR A 111 -5.59 -13.29 -22.29
CA TYR A 111 -6.83 -14.02 -22.51
C TYR A 111 -7.47 -13.51 -23.80
N GLY A 112 -7.44 -14.33 -24.84
CA GLY A 112 -7.93 -13.94 -26.16
C GLY A 112 -6.87 -13.20 -26.99
N ARG A 113 -7.20 -12.00 -27.47
CA ARG A 113 -6.32 -11.22 -28.36
C ARG A 113 -5.15 -10.64 -27.59
N THR A 114 -3.97 -10.63 -28.22
CA THR A 114 -2.79 -9.93 -27.70
C THR A 114 -2.76 -8.50 -28.25
N SER A 115 -2.13 -7.60 -27.51
CA SER A 115 -1.95 -6.22 -27.94
C SER A 115 -0.58 -5.70 -27.48
N ALA A 116 -0.04 -4.71 -28.19
CA ALA A 116 0.97 -3.85 -27.61
C ALA A 116 0.32 -2.97 -26.53
N LEU A 117 1.07 -2.68 -25.48
CA LEU A 117 0.65 -1.82 -24.37
C LEU A 117 1.47 -0.53 -24.38
N THR A 118 0.85 0.58 -24.05
CA THR A 118 1.50 1.88 -23.88
C THR A 118 1.11 2.45 -22.52
N LEU A 119 2.10 2.79 -21.72
CA LEU A 119 1.92 3.34 -20.39
C LEU A 119 2.16 4.86 -20.40
N ASN A 120 1.25 5.62 -19.80
CA ASN A 120 1.42 7.03 -19.51
C ASN A 120 0.97 7.33 -18.07
N GLY A 121 1.93 7.47 -17.16
CA GLY A 121 1.63 7.57 -15.72
C GLY A 121 0.96 6.31 -15.20
N LYS A 122 -0.28 6.43 -14.71
CA LYS A 122 -1.14 5.27 -14.33
C LYS A 122 -2.02 4.76 -15.46
N GLN A 123 -2.10 5.46 -16.57
CA GLN A 123 -2.99 5.11 -17.66
C GLN A 123 -2.29 4.12 -18.58
N LEU A 124 -2.85 2.92 -18.71
CA LEU A 124 -2.36 1.87 -19.58
C LEU A 124 -3.32 1.73 -20.75
N ALA A 125 -2.85 1.83 -21.98
CA ALA A 125 -3.66 1.68 -23.18
C ALA A 125 -3.22 0.44 -23.98
N ALA A 126 -4.19 -0.25 -24.58
CA ALA A 126 -3.93 -1.31 -25.55
C ALA A 126 -4.14 -0.77 -26.97
N THR A 127 -3.19 -1.03 -27.87
CA THR A 127 -3.34 -0.66 -29.30
C THR A 127 -4.49 -1.38 -30.00
N SER A 128 -4.87 -2.55 -29.50
CA SER A 128 -5.89 -3.42 -30.07
C SER A 128 -6.83 -3.93 -28.97
N ALA A 129 -8.12 -3.66 -29.12
CA ALA A 129 -9.18 -4.09 -28.22
C ALA A 129 -10.29 -4.86 -28.98
N PRO A 130 -11.15 -5.63 -28.30
CA PRO A 130 -11.11 -5.96 -26.87
C PRO A 130 -10.03 -7.00 -26.56
N CYS A 131 -9.40 -6.87 -25.39
CA CYS A 131 -8.47 -7.84 -24.85
C CYS A 131 -8.46 -7.83 -23.32
N LEU A 132 -7.99 -8.94 -22.73
CA LEU A 132 -7.90 -9.14 -21.28
C LEU A 132 -6.50 -9.68 -20.97
N ALA A 133 -5.83 -9.12 -19.97
CA ALA A 133 -4.50 -9.57 -19.55
C ALA A 133 -4.35 -9.58 -18.04
N ASP A 134 -3.60 -10.55 -17.54
CA ASP A 134 -2.95 -10.45 -16.23
C ASP A 134 -1.61 -9.75 -16.45
N ILE A 135 -1.38 -8.67 -15.71
CA ILE A 135 -0.13 -7.90 -15.76
C ILE A 135 0.52 -7.88 -14.38
N SER A 136 1.83 -7.72 -14.40
CA SER A 136 2.67 -7.54 -13.22
C SER A 136 3.54 -6.30 -13.41
N TYR A 137 3.58 -5.41 -12.43
CA TYR A 137 4.39 -4.20 -12.51
C TYR A 137 5.02 -3.84 -11.15
N PRO A 138 6.28 -3.39 -11.13
CA PRO A 138 6.91 -2.93 -9.91
C PRO A 138 6.42 -1.54 -9.54
N ILE A 139 6.20 -1.31 -8.26
CA ILE A 139 5.98 0.01 -7.65
C ILE A 139 7.15 0.34 -6.74
N ARG A 140 7.48 1.62 -6.60
CA ARG A 140 8.42 2.11 -5.58
C ARG A 140 7.62 2.75 -4.45
N ALA A 141 7.95 2.40 -3.21
CA ALA A 141 7.30 2.97 -2.04
C ALA A 141 8.33 3.29 -0.95
N ALA A 142 8.05 4.30 -0.13
CA ALA A 142 8.84 4.57 1.07
C ALA A 142 8.39 3.61 2.18
N GLN A 143 9.33 2.88 2.79
CA GLN A 143 9.03 1.96 3.89
C GLN A 143 9.21 2.68 5.22
N TYR A 144 8.27 2.43 6.11
CA TYR A 144 8.23 2.96 7.46
C TYR A 144 8.09 1.84 8.48
N LYS A 145 8.56 2.11 9.69
CA LYS A 145 8.40 1.28 10.86
C LYS A 145 7.70 2.08 11.93
N HIS A 146 6.53 1.62 12.33
CA HIS A 146 5.78 2.14 13.46
C HIS A 146 6.11 1.29 14.69
N ARG A 147 6.82 1.89 15.65
CA ARG A 147 7.02 1.30 16.98
C ARG A 147 5.90 1.76 17.89
N LEU A 148 5.06 0.81 18.29
CA LEU A 148 3.96 1.01 19.22
C LEU A 148 4.49 1.36 20.62
N VAL A 149 3.77 2.21 21.35
CA VAL A 149 4.15 2.59 22.73
C VAL A 149 4.23 1.34 23.61
N SER A 150 5.41 1.10 24.20
CA SER A 150 5.65 -0.07 25.06
C SER A 150 5.06 0.04 26.48
N GLY A 151 4.48 1.20 26.83
CA GLY A 151 3.98 1.52 28.17
C GLY A 151 2.45 1.58 28.31
N VAL A 152 1.67 1.22 27.28
CA VAL A 152 0.20 1.21 27.41
C VAL A 152 -0.20 0.00 28.26
N SER A 153 -0.67 0.25 29.47
CA SER A 153 -1.26 -0.79 30.32
C SER A 153 -2.69 -1.04 29.87
N LEU A 154 -2.91 -2.18 29.24
CA LEU A 154 -4.22 -2.60 28.75
C LEU A 154 -4.67 -3.83 29.53
N SER A 155 -5.96 -3.89 29.87
CA SER A 155 -6.55 -5.07 30.53
C SER A 155 -6.80 -6.18 29.51
N ALA A 156 -7.11 -7.38 30.01
CA ALA A 156 -7.50 -8.50 29.17
C ALA A 156 -8.73 -8.14 28.31
N GLY A 157 -8.59 -8.23 26.98
CA GLY A 157 -9.67 -7.93 26.03
C GLY A 157 -9.81 -6.44 25.66
N ASP A 158 -9.01 -5.55 26.24
CA ASP A 158 -8.98 -4.14 25.83
C ASP A 158 -8.35 -4.00 24.43
N LYS A 159 -8.81 -3.00 23.68
CA LYS A 159 -8.22 -2.61 22.41
C LYS A 159 -7.78 -1.16 22.45
N PHE A 160 -6.61 -0.89 21.89
CA PHE A 160 -6.09 0.47 21.71
C PHE A 160 -5.93 0.77 20.22
N TYR A 161 -6.28 1.97 19.78
CA TYR A 161 -6.18 2.36 18.38
C TYR A 161 -5.07 3.39 18.22
N THR A 162 -4.18 3.17 17.26
CA THR A 162 -3.17 4.16 16.86
C THR A 162 -3.11 4.27 15.34
N ALA A 163 -3.09 5.48 14.82
CA ALA A 163 -2.95 5.75 13.40
C ALA A 163 -1.58 6.35 13.06
N ALA A 164 -1.15 6.12 11.83
CA ALA A 164 -0.10 6.91 11.20
C ALA A 164 -0.72 8.12 10.49
N ILE A 165 -0.34 9.32 10.90
CA ILE A 165 -0.73 10.57 10.26
C ILE A 165 0.32 10.94 9.23
N ILE A 166 -0.11 11.18 8.00
CA ILE A 166 0.74 11.56 6.87
C ILE A 166 0.40 13.01 6.52
N ASP A 167 1.35 13.91 6.75
CA ASP A 167 1.26 15.31 6.32
C ASP A 167 1.98 15.46 4.98
N TYR A 168 1.29 16.08 4.02
CA TYR A 168 1.76 16.23 2.65
C TYR A 168 1.30 17.54 2.03
N GLU A 169 2.03 17.97 1.02
CA GLU A 169 1.66 19.09 0.15
C GLU A 169 1.67 18.64 -1.31
N GLU A 170 0.77 19.22 -2.10
CA GLU A 170 0.80 19.11 -3.55
C GLU A 170 1.88 20.04 -4.13
N VAL A 171 2.55 19.59 -5.19
CA VAL A 171 3.66 20.27 -5.84
C VAL A 171 3.20 21.08 -7.04
#